data_AF-A0A3Q9FMH2-F1
#
_entry.id   AF-A0A3Q9FMH2-F1
#
_cell.length_a   1.000
_cell.length_b   1.000
_cell.length_c   1.000
_cell.angle_alpha   90.00
_cell.angle_beta   90.00
_cell.angle_gamma   90.00
#
_symmetry.space_group_name_H-M   'P 1'
#
loop_
_entity.id
_entity.type
_entity.pdbx_description
1 polymer ?
#
loop_
_entity_poly.entity_id
_entity_poly.type
_entity_poly.pdbx_seq_one_letter_code
_entity_poly.pdbx_strand_id
1 'polypeptide(L)' 'MSKITHTGFQSPAGDYEEDDIKIDQYLLRNPYATFVMRMQGDAMKKVGLFHNDLLLVDKSLPQRTIA' A
#
# COMPACT_ATOMS: atom_id res chain seq x y z
N MET A 1 -31.34 28.94 27.48
CA MET A 1 -30.59 27.87 26.79
C MET A 1 -29.97 28.46 25.54
N SER A 2 -28.69 28.85 25.61
CA SER A 2 -28.00 29.53 24.51
C SER A 2 -27.53 28.50 23.49
N LYS A 3 -28.06 28.55 22.27
CA LYS A 3 -27.62 27.73 21.14
C LYS A 3 -26.25 28.25 20.70
N ILE A 4 -25.21 27.45 20.92
CA ILE A 4 -23.87 27.74 20.42
C ILE A 4 -23.91 27.55 18.90
N THR A 5 -24.13 28.64 18.16
CA THR A 5 -23.94 28.68 16.71
C THR A 5 -22.46 28.81 16.43
N HIS A 6 -21.85 27.72 15.98
CA HIS A 6 -20.46 27.70 15.53
C HIS A 6 -20.35 28.54 14.24
N THR A 7 -19.92 29.79 14.36
CA THR A 7 -19.59 30.67 13.21
C THR A 7 -18.11 30.53 12.84
N GLY A 8 -17.61 29.30 12.83
CA GLY A 8 -16.33 28.95 12.23
C GLY A 8 -16.56 28.60 10.77
N PHE A 9 -15.68 29.07 9.88
CA PHE A 9 -15.68 28.76 8.45
C PHE A 9 -15.87 27.25 8.27
N GLN A 10 -17.01 26.80 7.75
CA GLN A 10 -17.09 25.43 7.25
C GLN A 10 -16.19 25.41 6.03
N SER A 11 -15.02 24.79 6.15
CA SER A 11 -14.10 24.62 5.03
C SER A 11 -14.92 24.04 3.87
N PRO A 12 -14.96 24.68 2.69
CA PRO A 12 -15.81 24.28 1.56
C PRO A 12 -15.47 22.89 0.98
N ALA A 13 -14.48 22.20 1.56
CA ALA A 13 -14.05 20.85 1.24
C ALA A 13 -14.75 19.76 2.08
N GLY A 14 -15.77 20.10 2.88
CA GLY A 14 -16.53 19.11 3.68
C GLY A 14 -17.20 18.00 2.86
N ASP A 15 -17.39 18.22 1.56
CA ASP A 15 -17.96 17.25 0.63
C ASP A 15 -16.89 16.48 -0.19
N TYR A 16 -15.60 16.72 0.04
CA TYR A 16 -14.51 15.93 -0.53
C TYR A 16 -14.06 14.84 0.45
N GLU A 17 -14.99 13.95 0.80
CA GLU A 17 -14.64 12.65 1.37
C GLU A 17 -14.30 11.70 0.21
N GLU A 18 -13.21 11.97 -0.51
CA GLU A 18 -12.63 10.93 -1.36
C GLU A 18 -12.04 9.86 -0.43
N ASP A 19 -12.42 8.60 -0.64
CA ASP A 19 -11.86 7.47 0.10
C ASP A 19 -10.33 7.46 -0.03
N ASP A 20 -9.64 7.43 1.10
CA ASP A 20 -8.18 7.25 1.14
C ASP A 20 -7.79 6.02 0.32
N ILE A 21 -6.77 6.15 -0.53
CA ILE A 21 -6.22 5.00 -1.26
C ILE A 21 -5.60 4.02 -0.27
N LYS A 22 -6.28 2.88 -0.07
CA LYS A 22 -5.79 1.76 0.74
C LYS A 22 -4.92 0.83 -0.10
N ILE A 23 -3.63 1.17 -0.22
CA ILE A 23 -2.63 0.46 -1.04
C ILE A 23 -2.59 -1.05 -0.74
N ASP A 24 -2.76 -1.42 0.52
CA ASP A 24 -2.82 -2.80 0.98
C ASP A 24 -3.96 -3.59 0.32
N GLN A 25 -5.14 -2.98 0.14
CA GLN A 25 -6.29 -3.64 -0.50
C GLN A 25 -6.07 -3.88 -1.99
N TYR A 26 -5.29 -3.01 -2.65
CA TYR A 26 -5.00 -3.15 -4.08
C TYR A 26 -3.84 -4.10 -4.37
N LEU A 27 -2.84 -4.17 -3.48
CA LEU A 27 -1.60 -4.93 -3.73
C LEU A 27 -1.55 -6.29 -3.02
N LEU A 28 -2.23 -6.46 -1.88
CA LEU A 28 -2.13 -7.67 -1.06
C LEU A 28 -3.30 -8.61 -1.30
N ARG A 29 -3.11 -9.62 -2.16
CA ARG A 29 -4.11 -10.70 -2.35
C ARG A 29 -4.29 -11.56 -1.11
N ASN A 30 -3.20 -11.86 -0.42
CA ASN A 30 -3.20 -12.61 0.83
C ASN A 30 -2.35 -11.88 1.88
N PRO A 31 -2.96 -10.97 2.67
CA PRO A 31 -2.23 -10.14 3.64
C PRO A 31 -1.45 -10.95 4.68
N TYR A 32 -1.95 -12.13 5.06
CA TYR A 32 -1.33 -12.99 6.07
C TYR A 32 -0.13 -13.78 5.56
N ALA A 33 0.01 -13.91 4.24
CA ALA A 33 1.10 -14.64 3.60
C ALA A 33 1.98 -13.77 2.69
N THR A 34 1.79 -12.45 2.72
CA THR A 34 2.58 -11.49 1.93
C THR A 34 3.54 -10.74 2.83
N PHE A 35 4.80 -10.64 2.41
CA PHE A 35 5.87 -10.00 3.19
C PHE A 35 6.53 -8.89 2.37
N VAL A 36 6.97 -7.85 3.06
CA VAL A 36 7.81 -6.80 2.48
C VAL A 36 9.26 -7.17 2.70
N MET A 37 10.06 -7.14 1.64
CA MET A 37 11.51 -7.33 1.69
C MET A 37 12.23 -6.17 1.01
N ARG A 38 13.46 -5.88 1.44
CA ARG A 38 14.31 -4.89 0.76
C ARG A 38 15.33 -5.60 -0.12
N MET A 39 15.39 -5.20 -1.39
CA MET A 39 16.36 -5.74 -2.34
C MET A 39 17.79 -5.31 -1.96
N GLN A 40 18.71 -6.27 -1.86
CA GLN A 40 20.10 -6.01 -1.54
C GLN A 40 21.02 -6.37 -2.72
N GLY A 41 21.91 -5.43 -3.07
CA GLY A 41 22.81 -5.56 -4.21
C GLY A 41 22.09 -5.50 -5.57
N ASP A 42 22.80 -5.97 -6.59
CA ASP A 42 22.49 -5.69 -8.00
C ASP A 42 22.18 -6.93 -8.83
N ALA A 43 22.11 -8.11 -8.19
CA ALA A 43 21.99 -9.40 -8.86
C ALA A 43 20.76 -9.48 -9.78
N MET A 44 19.67 -8.78 -9.44
CA MET A 44 18.39 -8.82 -10.15
C MET A 44 18.15 -7.58 -11.04
N LYS A 45 19.17 -6.76 -11.31
CA LYS A 45 19.03 -5.57 -12.18
C LYS A 45 18.52 -5.89 -13.58
N LYS A 46 18.87 -7.07 -14.12
CA LYS A 46 18.45 -7.50 -15.46
C LYS A 46 16.94 -7.69 -15.58
N VAL A 47 16.23 -7.91 -14.47
CA VAL A 47 14.77 -8.02 -14.43
C VAL A 47 14.10 -6.78 -13.84
N GLY A 48 14.84 -5.67 -13.72
CA GLY A 48 14.32 -4.39 -13.23
C GLY A 48 14.22 -4.26 -11.71
N LEU A 49 14.86 -5.14 -10.94
CA LEU A 49 14.95 -5.01 -9.48
C LEU A 49 16.29 -4.38 -9.10
N PHE A 50 16.23 -3.25 -8.40
CA PHE A 50 17.39 -2.44 -8.03
C PHE A 50 17.64 -2.49 -6.52
N HIS A 51 18.87 -2.14 -6.13
CA HIS A 51 19.22 -2.04 -4.72
C HIS A 51 18.29 -1.06 -4.00
N ASN A 52 17.81 -1.45 -2.81
CA ASN A 52 16.87 -0.75 -1.94
C ASN A 52 15.40 -0.74 -2.37
N ASP A 53 15.03 -1.37 -3.50
CA ASP A 53 13.63 -1.58 -3.86
C ASP A 53 12.87 -2.33 -2.76
N LEU A 54 11.60 -1.98 -2.57
CA LEU A 54 10.67 -2.69 -1.70
C LEU A 54 9.92 -3.74 -2.53
N LEU A 55 10.07 -5.01 -2.12
CA LEU A 55 9.48 -6.15 -2.79
C LEU A 55 8.33 -6.67 -1.95
N LEU A 56 7.17 -6.86 -2.56
CA LEU A 56 6.04 -7.60 -1.98
C LEU A 56 6.14 -9.05 -2.44
N VAL A 57 6.28 -9.98 -1.50
CA VAL A 57 6.46 -11.41 -1.76
C VAL A 57 5.30 -12.19 -1.14
N ASP A 58 4.47 -12.80 -2.00
CA ASP A 58 3.41 -13.71 -1.59
C ASP A 58 3.96 -15.14 -1.49
N LYS A 59 3.93 -15.71 -0.27
CA LYS A 59 4.45 -17.04 0.05
C LYS A 59 3.34 -18.10 0.16
N SER A 60 2.10 -17.77 -0.17
CA SER A 60 0.98 -18.73 -0.12
C SER A 60 0.99 -19.73 -1.28
N LEU A 61 1.72 -19.42 -2.36
CA LEU A 61 1.78 -20.26 -3.55
C LEU A 61 2.89 -21.31 -3.46
N PRO A 62 2.65 -22.55 -3.92
CA PRO A 62 3.69 -23.56 -4.02
C PRO A 62 4.75 -23.13 -5.03
N GLN A 63 6.01 -23.45 -4.74
CA GLN A 63 7.12 -23.14 -5.63
C GLN A 63 6.95 -23.90 -6.95
N ARG A 64 6.92 -23.17 -8.07
CA ARG A 64 6.82 -23.78 -9.40
C ARG A 64 8.22 -24.12 -9.89
N THR A 65 8.58 -25.40 -9.84
CA THR A 65 9.78 -25.89 -10.51
C THR A 65 9.50 -26.03 -12.00
N ILE A 66 10.23 -25.28 -12.81
CA ILE A 66 10.33 -25.52 -14.25
C ILE A 66 11.41 -26.60 -14.45
N ALA A 67 10.98 -27.78 -14.89
CA ALA A 67 11.86 -28.86 -15.32
C ALA A 67 12.36 -28.61 -16.75
#